data_AF-A0A2X2SH29-F1
#
_entry.id   AF-A0A2X2SH29-F1
#
_cell.length_a   1.000
_cell.length_b   1.000
_cell.length_c   1.000
_cell.angle_alpha   90.00
_cell.angle_beta   90.00
_cell.angle_gamma   90.00
#
_symmetry.space_group_name_H-M   'P 1'
#
loop_
_entity.id
_entity.type
_entity.pdbx_description
1 polymer ?
#
loop_
_entity_poly.entity_id
_entity_poly.type
_entity_poly.pdbx_seq_one_letter_code
_entity_poly.pdbx_strand_id
1 'polypeptide(L)'
;MDIQQKTAETILQQTQPVTILGSTYHVPQPTLATLILVSQEISHIPMEELNREKALGEAFQKAPYGKHIARALAIMILGAPNPKITLWERLKKLFSNHKKQLQVLTNKILYQLSIQDTGTLLIQQLGKMQTTDFFMLITFLNEANLLKPTRKVSETTASGQ
;
A
#
# COMPACT_ATOMS: atom_id res chain seq x y z
N MET A 1 -10.44 -10.98 17.12
CA MET A 1 -11.14 -9.72 16.78
C MET A 1 -12.23 -10.10 15.79
N ASP A 2 -13.48 -9.75 16.08
CA ASP A 2 -14.65 -10.22 15.33
C ASP A 2 -14.79 -9.49 13.98
N ILE A 3 -15.17 -10.21 12.92
CA ILE A 3 -15.33 -9.67 11.57
C ILE A 3 -16.36 -8.54 11.54
N GLN A 4 -17.43 -8.64 12.34
CA GLN A 4 -18.48 -7.62 12.38
C GLN A 4 -17.98 -6.28 12.92
N GLN A 5 -17.10 -6.31 13.91
CA GLN A 5 -16.49 -5.11 14.49
C GLN A 5 -15.54 -4.43 13.49
N LYS A 6 -14.73 -5.22 12.77
CA LYS A 6 -13.87 -4.71 11.70
C LYS A 6 -14.68 -4.06 10.57
N THR A 7 -15.83 -4.63 10.22
CA THR A 7 -16.75 -4.07 9.21
C THR A 7 -17.40 -2.77 9.69
N ALA A 8 -17.84 -2.70 10.95
CA ALA A 8 -18.42 -1.48 11.51
C ALA A 8 -17.41 -0.32 11.55
N GLU A 9 -16.17 -0.57 11.99
CA GLU A 9 -15.09 0.43 12.00
C GLU A 9 -14.73 0.92 10.59
N THR A 10 -14.78 0.02 9.60
CA THR A 10 -14.56 0.33 8.18
C THR A 10 -15.66 1.25 7.65
N ILE A 11 -16.94 0.92 7.89
CA ILE A 11 -18.09 1.70 7.42
C ILE A 11 -18.07 3.10 8.03
N LEU A 12 -17.69 3.21 9.31
CA LEU A 12 -17.60 4.49 10.02
C LEU A 12 -16.34 5.30 9.69
N GLN A 13 -15.43 4.77 8.86
CA GLN A 13 -14.16 5.40 8.49
C GLN A 13 -13.34 5.87 9.70
N GLN A 14 -13.42 5.16 10.82
CA GLN A 14 -12.79 5.62 12.06
C GLN A 14 -11.27 5.57 11.93
N THR A 15 -10.62 6.70 12.19
CA THR A 15 -9.16 6.78 12.21
C THR A 15 -8.63 6.13 13.48
N GLN A 16 -7.65 5.24 13.37
CA GLN A 16 -7.04 4.60 14.52
C GLN A 16 -5.75 5.32 14.93
N PRO A 17 -5.56 5.66 16.23
CA PRO A 17 -4.35 6.33 16.67
C PRO A 17 -3.14 5.38 16.63
N VAL A 18 -2.01 5.89 16.14
CA VAL A 18 -0.70 5.22 16.17
C VAL A 18 0.34 6.20 16.66
N THR A 19 1.06 5.84 17.73
CA THR A 19 2.11 6.68 18.30
C THR A 19 3.46 6.30 17.73
N ILE A 20 4.19 7.30 17.21
CA ILE A 20 5.51 7.14 16.61
C ILE A 20 6.41 8.22 17.21
N LEU A 21 7.42 7.79 17.99
CA LEU A 21 8.39 8.69 18.63
C LEU A 21 7.71 9.84 19.39
N GLY A 22 6.68 9.50 20.19
CA GLY A 22 5.90 10.47 20.97
C GLY A 22 4.90 11.33 20.17
N SER A 23 4.83 11.18 18.85
CA SER A 23 3.83 11.85 18.00
C SER A 23 2.68 10.89 17.68
N THR A 24 1.43 11.29 17.98
CA THR A 24 0.24 10.49 17.66
C THR A 24 -0.27 10.84 16.25
N TYR A 25 -0.42 9.83 15.41
CA TYR A 25 -0.97 9.92 14.06
C TYR A 25 -2.35 9.24 14.03
N HIS A 26 -3.34 9.92 13.44
CA HIS A 26 -4.66 9.35 13.18
C HIS A 26 -4.64 8.66 11.82
N VAL A 27 -4.44 7.34 11.83
CA VAL A 27 -4.31 6.54 10.62
C VAL A 27 -5.67 6.37 9.97
N PRO A 28 -5.87 6.82 8.72
CA PRO A 28 -7.13 6.63 8.01
C PRO A 28 -7.32 5.16 7.63
N GLN A 29 -8.56 4.77 7.33
CA GLN A 29 -8.80 3.49 6.69
C GLN A 29 -8.05 3.42 5.35
N PRO A 30 -7.30 2.34 5.08
CA PRO A 30 -6.50 2.23 3.88
C PRO A 30 -7.39 2.19 2.63
N THR A 31 -7.13 3.10 1.69
CA THR A 31 -7.83 3.17 0.40
C THR A 31 -7.14 2.33 -0.66
N LEU A 32 -7.82 2.06 -1.79
CA LEU A 32 -7.20 1.43 -2.96
C LEU A 32 -5.94 2.19 -3.43
N ALA A 33 -5.99 3.53 -3.41
CA ALA A 33 -4.83 4.36 -3.73
C ALA A 33 -3.67 4.16 -2.74
N THR A 34 -3.98 3.95 -1.46
CA THR A 34 -2.96 3.66 -0.43
C THR A 34 -2.28 2.32 -0.71
N LEU A 35 -3.06 1.29 -1.05
CA LEU A 35 -2.55 -0.03 -1.43
C LEU A 35 -1.65 0.04 -2.67
N ILE A 36 -2.05 0.79 -3.70
CA ILE A 36 -1.26 1.01 -4.92
C ILE A 36 0.09 1.66 -4.58
N LEU A 37 0.08 2.74 -3.80
CA LEU A 37 1.31 3.45 -3.45
C LEU A 37 2.26 2.62 -2.58
N VAL A 38 1.72 1.83 -1.65
CA VAL A 38 2.52 0.88 -0.86
C VAL A 38 3.10 -0.19 -1.77
N SER A 39 2.31 -0.80 -2.64
CA SER A 39 2.78 -1.80 -3.62
C SER A 39 3.90 -1.25 -4.51
N GLN A 40 3.77 0.00 -4.96
CA GLN A 40 4.81 0.69 -5.72
C GLN A 40 6.12 0.83 -4.94
N GLU A 41 6.10 1.14 -3.64
CA GLU A 41 7.34 1.19 -2.85
C GLU A 41 7.94 -0.21 -2.69
N ILE A 42 7.11 -1.21 -2.42
CA ILE A 42 7.54 -2.61 -2.26
C ILE A 42 8.12 -3.19 -3.56
N SER A 43 7.64 -2.78 -4.73
CA SER A 43 8.16 -3.26 -6.02
C SER A 43 9.60 -2.84 -6.31
N HIS A 44 10.15 -1.86 -5.57
CA HIS A 44 11.56 -1.49 -5.67
C HIS A 44 12.48 -2.45 -4.89
N ILE A 45 11.91 -3.28 -4.02
CA ILE A 45 12.65 -4.25 -3.22
C ILE A 45 12.76 -5.55 -4.03
N PRO A 46 13.98 -6.07 -4.28
CA PRO A 46 14.17 -7.30 -5.04
C PRO A 46 13.59 -8.50 -4.27
N MET A 47 12.66 -9.21 -4.92
CA MET A 47 11.96 -10.38 -4.37
C MET A 47 12.74 -11.68 -4.66
N GLU A 48 14.03 -11.69 -4.30
CA GLU A 48 14.88 -12.88 -4.43
C GLU A 48 14.77 -13.77 -3.18
N GLU A 49 14.97 -15.07 -3.34
CA GLU A 49 15.03 -15.99 -2.21
C GLU A 49 16.21 -15.63 -1.30
N LEU A 50 15.93 -15.39 -0.03
CA LEU A 50 16.96 -15.05 0.95
C LEU A 50 17.76 -16.29 1.32
N ASN A 51 19.09 -16.22 1.16
CA ASN A 51 19.96 -17.26 1.66
C ASN A 51 20.09 -17.15 3.19
N ARG A 52 19.35 -18.01 3.91
CA ARG A 52 19.33 -18.03 5.38
C ARG A 52 20.69 -18.35 6.01
N GLU A 53 21.56 -19.09 5.32
CA GLU A 53 22.92 -19.39 5.79
C GLU A 53 23.84 -18.15 5.75
N LYS A 54 23.50 -17.17 4.92
CA LYS A 54 24.22 -15.90 4.76
C LYS A 54 23.40 -14.70 5.24
N ALA A 55 22.55 -14.90 6.26
CA ALA A 55 21.59 -13.90 6.74
C ALA A 55 22.20 -12.51 6.99
N LEU A 56 23.40 -12.44 7.58
CA LEU A 56 24.10 -11.15 7.79
C LEU A 56 24.49 -10.48 6.46
N GLY A 57 25.06 -11.23 5.52
CA GLY A 57 25.44 -10.71 4.21
C GLY A 57 24.24 -10.25 3.39
N GLU A 58 23.17 -11.05 3.38
CA GLU A 58 21.88 -10.71 2.79
C GLU A 58 21.31 -9.42 3.40
N ALA A 59 21.33 -9.29 4.73
CA ALA A 59 20.81 -8.11 5.41
C ALA A 59 21.54 -6.84 4.98
N PHE A 60 22.87 -6.84 4.91
CA PHE A 60 23.65 -5.68 4.44
C PHE A 60 23.48 -5.42 2.95
N GLN A 61 23.39 -6.45 2.12
CA GLN A 61 23.15 -6.31 0.69
C GLN A 61 21.78 -5.68 0.40
N LYS A 62 20.76 -6.01 1.21
CA LYS A 62 19.40 -5.49 1.07
C LYS A 62 19.14 -4.22 1.89
N ALA A 63 20.05 -3.81 2.79
CA ALA A 63 19.92 -2.60 3.61
C ALA A 63 19.60 -1.31 2.81
N PRO A 64 20.15 -1.08 1.59
CA PRO A 64 19.81 0.11 0.80
C PRO A 64 18.31 0.26 0.49
N TYR A 65 17.55 -0.84 0.47
CA TYR A 65 16.10 -0.82 0.25
C TYR A 65 15.29 -0.38 1.47
N GLY A 66 15.90 -0.21 2.65
CA GLY A 66 15.23 0.21 3.87
C GLY A 66 14.48 1.54 3.74
N LYS A 67 14.91 2.41 2.83
CA LYS A 67 14.19 3.66 2.51
C LYS A 67 12.79 3.40 1.94
N HIS A 68 12.63 2.38 1.10
CA HIS A 68 11.33 2.01 0.54
C HIS A 68 10.41 1.43 1.61
N ILE A 69 10.95 0.65 2.55
CA ILE A 69 10.21 0.15 3.72
C ILE A 69 9.70 1.31 4.57
N ALA A 70 10.59 2.25 4.92
CA ALA A 70 10.23 3.42 5.73
C ALA A 70 9.16 4.28 5.05
N ARG A 71 9.27 4.46 3.73
CA ARG A 71 8.32 5.24 2.94
C ARG A 71 6.97 4.54 2.78
N ALA A 72 6.96 3.23 2.55
CA ALA A 72 5.76 2.41 2.54
C ALA A 72 5.01 2.51 3.87
N LEU A 73 5.71 2.41 5.00
CA LEU A 73 5.12 2.59 6.32
C LEU A 73 4.53 4.00 6.50
N ALA A 74 5.24 5.04 6.09
CA ALA A 74 4.73 6.40 6.14
C ALA A 74 3.47 6.62 5.28
N ILE A 75 3.38 5.96 4.11
CA ILE A 75 2.16 5.97 3.27
C ILE A 75 1.01 5.27 3.97
N MET A 76 1.25 4.14 4.65
CA MET A 76 0.21 3.44 5.41
C MET A 76 -0.35 4.31 6.55
N ILE A 77 0.51 5.08 7.22
CA ILE A 77 0.12 5.94 8.34
C ILE A 77 -0.62 7.20 7.88
N LEU A 78 -0.15 7.85 6.81
CA LEU A 78 -0.72 9.11 6.32
C LEU A 78 -1.87 8.92 5.33
N GLY A 79 -1.99 7.74 4.73
CA GLY A 79 -2.88 7.44 3.62
C GLY A 79 -2.47 8.11 2.30
N ALA A 80 -3.07 7.65 1.21
CA ALA A 80 -2.92 8.28 -0.10
C ALA A 80 -3.61 9.67 -0.14
N PRO A 81 -3.02 10.65 -0.85
CA PRO A 81 -3.63 11.96 -1.01
C PRO A 81 -4.93 11.86 -1.85
N ASN A 82 -6.01 12.52 -1.40
CA ASN A 82 -7.31 12.53 -2.10
C ASN A 82 -7.49 13.82 -2.92
N PRO A 83 -7.53 13.77 -4.26
CA PRO A 83 -7.78 14.93 -5.09
C PRO A 83 -9.29 15.24 -5.22
N LYS A 84 -9.77 16.33 -4.61
CA LYS A 84 -11.14 16.84 -4.89
C LYS A 84 -11.18 17.65 -6.20
N ILE A 85 -12.30 17.58 -6.92
CA ILE A 85 -12.42 17.95 -8.36
C ILE A 85 -12.60 19.47 -8.64
N THR A 86 -13.03 20.29 -7.69
CA THR A 86 -13.08 21.78 -7.84
C THR A 86 -11.90 22.50 -7.15
N LEU A 87 -10.89 21.75 -6.72
CA LEU A 87 -9.95 22.12 -5.66
C LEU A 87 -8.50 22.36 -6.12
N TRP A 88 -8.19 22.55 -7.41
CA TRP A 88 -6.81 22.53 -7.97
C TRP A 88 -5.75 23.41 -7.24
N GLU A 89 -6.07 24.65 -6.83
CA GLU A 89 -5.12 25.50 -6.08
C GLU A 89 -4.93 25.06 -4.62
N ARG A 90 -6.05 24.71 -3.94
CA ARG A 90 -5.99 24.04 -2.63
C ARG A 90 -5.28 22.70 -2.71
N LEU A 91 -5.38 22.00 -3.85
CA LEU A 91 -4.76 20.72 -4.15
C LEU A 91 -3.25 20.86 -4.18
N LYS A 92 -2.72 21.88 -4.86
CA LYS A 92 -1.27 22.12 -4.95
C LYS A 92 -0.65 22.32 -3.56
N LYS A 93 -1.35 23.06 -2.69
CA LYS A 93 -0.92 23.28 -1.30
C LYS A 93 -1.09 22.02 -0.44
N LEU A 94 -2.18 21.27 -0.59
CA LEU A 94 -2.42 20.03 0.14
C LEU A 94 -1.45 18.92 -0.27
N PHE A 95 -1.19 18.73 -1.56
CA PHE A 95 -0.18 17.80 -2.07
C PHE A 95 1.22 18.21 -1.66
N SER A 96 1.55 19.50 -1.67
CA SER A 96 2.85 19.98 -1.18
C SER A 96 3.02 19.69 0.31
N ASN A 97 1.99 19.96 1.12
CA ASN A 97 1.99 19.65 2.55
C ASN A 97 2.05 18.14 2.82
N HIS A 98 1.27 17.34 2.11
CA HIS A 98 1.27 15.87 2.23
C HIS A 98 2.63 15.31 1.83
N LYS A 99 3.21 15.75 0.70
CA LYS A 99 4.55 15.36 0.27
C LYS A 99 5.61 15.70 1.32
N LYS A 100 5.52 16.89 1.94
CA LYS A 100 6.40 17.31 3.02
C LYS A 100 6.21 16.45 4.28
N GLN A 101 4.97 16.21 4.71
CA GLN A 101 4.65 15.36 5.85
C GLN A 101 5.13 13.92 5.63
N LEU A 102 4.92 13.38 4.43
CA LEU A 102 5.39 12.07 4.02
C LEU A 102 6.91 11.98 4.08
N GLN A 103 7.62 12.98 3.56
CA GLN A 103 9.08 13.02 3.64
C GLN A 103 9.58 13.12 5.09
N VAL A 104 8.95 13.98 5.91
CA VAL A 104 9.31 14.12 7.34
C VAL A 104 9.09 12.81 8.09
N LEU A 105 7.94 12.17 7.91
CA LEU A 105 7.64 10.90 8.57
C LEU A 105 8.54 9.76 8.06
N THR A 106 8.81 9.70 6.76
CA THR A 106 9.75 8.74 6.17
C THR A 106 11.13 8.89 6.82
N ASN A 107 11.64 10.12 6.96
CA ASN A 107 12.93 10.37 7.59
C ASN A 107 12.92 10.04 9.08
N LYS A 108 11.83 10.35 9.81
CA LYS A 108 11.69 9.93 11.21
C LYS A 108 11.77 8.42 11.34
N ILE A 109 11.04 7.67 10.52
CA ILE A 109 11.08 6.21 10.53
C ILE A 109 12.49 5.71 10.19
N LEU A 110 13.10 6.25 9.13
CA LEU A 110 14.40 5.78 8.61
C LEU A 110 15.56 6.04 9.59
N TYR A 111 15.57 7.17 10.28
CA TYR A 111 16.72 7.62 11.08
C TYR A 111 16.53 7.53 12.59
N GLN A 112 15.30 7.40 13.08
CA GLN A 112 14.99 7.49 14.51
C GLN A 112 14.25 6.26 15.05
N LEU A 113 13.61 5.45 14.21
CA LEU A 113 13.01 4.20 14.65
C LEU A 113 14.03 3.05 14.62
N SER A 114 13.91 2.13 15.58
CA SER A 114 14.66 0.88 15.51
C SER A 114 14.12 -0.02 14.38
N ILE A 115 14.95 -0.95 13.91
CA ILE A 115 14.52 -1.96 12.91
C ILE A 115 13.36 -2.79 13.44
N GLN A 116 13.38 -3.13 14.73
CA GLN A 116 12.33 -3.91 15.40
C GLN A 116 11.01 -3.16 15.44
N ASP A 117 11.02 -1.91 15.89
CA ASP A 117 9.80 -1.08 15.94
C ASP A 117 9.24 -0.85 14.53
N THR A 118 10.13 -0.66 13.54
CA THR A 118 9.73 -0.47 12.15
C THR A 118 9.02 -1.71 11.63
N GLY A 119 9.57 -2.90 11.88
CA GLY A 119 8.97 -4.17 11.51
C GLY A 119 7.62 -4.41 12.19
N THR A 120 7.53 -4.16 13.50
CA THR A 120 6.27 -4.31 14.25
C THR A 120 5.19 -3.37 13.71
N LEU A 121 5.48 -2.09 13.52
CA LEU A 121 4.52 -1.13 12.96
C LEU A 121 4.11 -1.51 11.54
N LEU A 122 5.05 -1.96 10.70
CA LEU A 122 4.78 -2.40 9.33
C LEU A 122 3.77 -3.57 9.32
N ILE A 123 4.03 -4.62 10.10
CA ILE A 123 3.15 -5.79 10.20
C ILE A 123 1.77 -5.40 10.73
N GLN A 124 1.72 -4.54 11.75
CA GLN A 124 0.46 -4.03 12.30
C GLN A 124 -0.35 -3.25 11.26
N GLN A 125 0.27 -2.38 10.47
CA GLN A 125 -0.44 -1.63 9.43
C GLN A 125 -0.86 -2.55 8.27
N LEU A 126 -0.02 -3.50 7.87
CA LEU A 126 -0.36 -4.49 6.83
C LEU A 126 -1.59 -5.32 7.22
N GLY A 127 -1.72 -5.74 8.48
CA GLY A 127 -2.90 -6.48 8.96
C GLY A 127 -4.20 -5.68 8.95
N LYS A 128 -4.11 -4.34 8.93
CA LYS A 128 -5.25 -3.43 8.80
C LYS A 128 -5.62 -3.16 7.34
N MET A 129 -4.67 -3.31 6.42
CA MET A 129 -4.96 -3.25 4.99
C MET A 129 -5.91 -4.40 4.63
N GLN A 130 -7.04 -4.07 4.01
CA GLN A 130 -8.06 -5.01 3.53
C GLN A 130 -7.55 -5.79 2.30
N THR A 131 -6.36 -6.38 2.39
CA THR A 131 -5.70 -7.10 1.29
C THR A 131 -6.46 -8.34 0.89
N THR A 132 -7.14 -9.01 1.82
CA THR A 132 -8.05 -10.12 1.54
C THR A 132 -9.22 -9.68 0.67
N ASP A 133 -9.89 -8.58 1.02
CA ASP A 133 -11.02 -8.07 0.25
C ASP A 133 -10.60 -7.65 -1.16
N PHE A 134 -9.43 -7.01 -1.28
CA PHE A 134 -8.84 -6.67 -2.57
C PHE A 134 -8.48 -7.92 -3.41
N PHE A 135 -7.88 -8.94 -2.79
CA PHE A 135 -7.53 -10.19 -3.47
C PHE A 135 -8.77 -10.93 -3.96
N MET A 136 -9.83 -10.98 -3.14
CA MET A 136 -11.12 -11.55 -3.53
C MET A 136 -11.74 -10.80 -4.70
N LEU A 137 -11.70 -9.46 -4.70
CA LEU A 137 -12.18 -8.63 -5.79
C LEU A 137 -11.44 -8.91 -7.11
N ILE A 138 -10.11 -8.97 -7.08
CA ILE A 138 -9.30 -9.25 -8.28
C ILE A 138 -9.51 -10.68 -8.76
N THR A 139 -9.61 -11.66 -7.85
CA THR A 139 -9.92 -13.06 -8.20
C THR A 139 -11.26 -13.17 -8.89
N PHE A 140 -12.32 -12.57 -8.30
CA PHE A 140 -13.65 -12.53 -8.90
C PHE A 140 -13.63 -11.88 -10.29
N LEU A 141 -12.94 -10.74 -10.46
CA LEU A 141 -12.83 -10.07 -11.75
C LEU A 141 -12.08 -10.91 -12.77
N ASN A 142 -11.03 -11.63 -12.37
CA ASN A 142 -10.29 -12.54 -13.25
C ASN A 142 -11.15 -13.73 -13.66
N GLU A 143 -11.86 -14.37 -12.72
CA GLU A 143 -12.80 -15.46 -13.03
C GLU A 143 -13.93 -14.97 -13.94
N ALA A 144 -14.58 -13.85 -13.61
CA ALA A 144 -15.61 -13.25 -14.46
C ALA A 144 -15.09 -12.86 -15.84
N ASN A 145 -13.83 -12.41 -15.96
CA ASN A 145 -13.19 -12.13 -17.24
C ASN A 145 -12.85 -13.41 -18.03
N LEU A 146 -12.48 -14.49 -17.36
CA LEU A 146 -12.29 -15.82 -17.96
C LEU A 146 -13.62 -16.45 -18.39
N LEU A 147 -14.72 -16.13 -17.70
CA LEU A 147 -16.07 -16.60 -18.01
C LEU A 147 -16.77 -15.76 -19.09
N LYS A 148 -16.25 -14.57 -19.44
CA LYS A 148 -16.66 -13.91 -20.69
C LYS A 148 -16.18 -14.80 -21.83
N PRO A 149 -17.07 -15.26 -22.73
CA PRO A 149 -16.62 -15.92 -23.93
C PRO A 149 -15.68 -14.95 -24.63
N THR A 150 -14.40 -15.31 -24.75
CA THR A 150 -13.53 -14.67 -25.73
C THR A 150 -14.17 -15.01 -27.07
N ARG A 151 -15.08 -14.16 -27.53
CA ARG A 151 -15.63 -14.24 -28.88
C ARG A 151 -14.42 -14.01 -29.77
N LYS A 152 -13.76 -15.10 -30.16
CA LYS A 152 -12.97 -15.12 -31.38
C LYS A 152 -13.96 -14.74 -32.47
N VAL A 153 -13.94 -13.46 -32.85
CA VAL A 153 -14.49 -13.05 -34.14
C VAL A 153 -13.55 -13.64 -35.17
N SER A 154 -13.78 -14.91 -35.48
CA SER A 154 -13.23 -15.59 -36.64
C SER A 154 -14.38 -15.80 -37.62
N GLU A 155 -15.03 -14.71 -38.01
CA GLU A 155 -15.92 -14.63 -39.17
C GLU A 155 -15.66 -13.21 -39.71
N THR A 156 -15.14 -12.98 -40.91
CA THR A 156 -15.64 -13.39 -42.23
C THR A 156 -14.52 -13.01 -43.25
N THR A 157 -14.29 -13.58 -44.44
CA THR A 157 -15.17 -14.14 -45.48
C THR A 157 -14.33 -14.95 -46.47
N ALA A 158 -14.84 -16.11 -46.92
CA ALA A 158 -14.57 -16.60 -48.26
C ALA A 158 -15.18 -15.61 -49.29
N SER A 159 -14.40 -15.20 -50.29
CA SER A 159 -14.89 -14.61 -51.52
C SER A 159 -13.96 -15.08 -52.65
N GLY A 160 -14.54 -15.69 -53.67
CA GLY A 160 -13.85 -16.58 -54.60
C GLY A 160 -13.04 -15.91 -55.70
N GLN A 161 -12.19 -16.75 -56.31
CA GLN A 161 -11.96 -16.87 -57.75
C GLN A 161 -11.74 -18.35 -58.07
#